data_AF-A0A4R8LW43-F1
#
_entry.id   AF-A0A4R8LW43-F1
#
_cell.length_a   1.000
_cell.length_b   1.000
_cell.length_c   1.000
_cell.angle_alpha   90.00
_cell.angle_beta   90.00
_cell.angle_gamma   90.00
#
_symmetry.space_group_name_H-M   'P 1'
#
loop_
_entity.id
_entity.type
_entity.pdbx_description
1 polymer ?
#
loop_
_entity_poly.entity_id
_entity_poly.type
_entity_poly.pdbx_seq_one_letter_code
_entity_poly.pdbx_strand_id
1 'polypeptide(L)' 'RFTRGYGAMHQIHVMQADKGCDFDFLQRGGAAPNGEPEIH' A
#
# COMPACT_ATOMS: atom_id res chain seq x y z
N ARG A 1 18.35 -7.73 2.77
CA ARG A 1 17.03 -7.12 3.07
C ARG A 1 17.11 -5.65 2.69
N PHE A 2 16.08 -5.11 2.03
CA PHE A 2 16.06 -3.70 1.64
C PHE A 2 15.54 -2.85 2.80
N THR A 3 16.23 -1.76 3.11
CA THR A 3 15.86 -0.84 4.19
C THR A 3 15.04 0.35 3.68
N ARG A 4 15.07 0.61 2.37
CA ARG A 4 14.33 1.69 1.71
C ARG A 4 14.05 1.37 0.24
N GLY A 5 13.26 2.23 -0.41
CA GLY A 5 12.95 2.15 -1.83
C GLY A 5 11.96 1.03 -2.17
N TYR A 6 11.82 0.75 -3.48
CA TYR A 6 10.85 -0.21 -3.99
C TYR A 6 10.95 -1.59 -3.33
N GLY A 7 12.16 -2.12 -3.14
CA GLY A 7 12.35 -3.44 -2.53
C GLY A 7 11.87 -3.52 -1.08
N ALA A 8 11.97 -2.43 -0.30
CA ALA A 8 11.43 -2.38 1.05
C ALA A 8 9.90 -2.30 1.02
N MET A 9 9.36 -1.47 0.13
CA MET A 9 7.93 -1.27 -0.06
C MET A 9 7.24 -2.57 -0.52
N HIS A 10 7.81 -3.26 -1.51
CA HIS A 10 7.37 -4.58 -1.97
C HIS A 10 7.39 -5.62 -0.85
N GLN A 11 8.48 -5.69 -0.07
CA GLN A 11 8.58 -6.67 1.02
C GLN A 11 7.54 -6.46 2.12
N ILE A 12 7.10 -5.23 2.34
CA ILE A 12 6.13 -4.89 3.39
C ILE A 12 4.69 -5.04 2.89
N HIS A 13 4.40 -4.63 1.66
CA HIS A 13 3.03 -4.42 1.20
C HIS A 13 2.48 -5.45 0.21
N VAL A 14 3.31 -6.30 -0.40
CA VAL A 14 2.81 -7.27 -1.39
C VAL A 14 1.97 -8.37 -0.73
N MET A 15 0.79 -8.61 -1.26
CA MET A 15 -0.14 -9.63 -0.77
C MET A 15 0.17 -11.00 -1.36
N GLN A 16 -0.30 -12.06 -0.70
CA GLN A 16 -0.15 -13.43 -1.18
C GLN A 16 -0.97 -13.70 -2.46
N ALA A 17 -0.63 -14.76 -3.17
CA ALA A 17 -1.16 -15.05 -4.50
C ALA A 17 -2.67 -15.32 -4.53
N ASP A 18 -3.20 -15.95 -3.49
CA ASP A 18 -4.64 -16.14 -3.28
C ASP A 18 -5.40 -14.82 -3.12
N LYS A 19 -4.68 -13.74 -2.82
CA LYS A 19 -5.22 -12.37 -2.63
C LYS A 19 -4.90 -11.44 -3.80
N GLY A 20 -4.27 -11.96 -4.87
CA GLY A 20 -4.07 -11.24 -6.13
C GLY A 20 -2.67 -10.65 -6.38
N CYS A 21 -1.66 -10.93 -5.54
CA CYS A 21 -0.28 -10.45 -5.72
C CYS A 21 -0.13 -8.92 -5.86
N ASP A 22 -1.06 -8.14 -5.29
CA ASP A 22 -1.06 -6.68 -5.37
C ASP A 22 -0.64 -6.05 -4.02
N PHE A 23 -0.46 -4.73 -4.00
CA PHE A 23 -0.19 -3.99 -2.77
C PHE A 23 -1.48 -3.71 -1.98
N ASP A 24 -1.42 -3.87 -0.67
CA ASP A 24 -2.57 -3.67 0.23
C ASP A 24 -3.21 -2.27 0.12
N PHE A 25 -2.40 -1.21 0.02
CA PHE A 25 -2.86 0.18 -0.08
C PHE A 25 -3.49 0.54 -1.43
N LEU A 26 -3.33 -0.31 -2.45
CA LEU A 26 -4.02 -0.14 -3.73
C LEU A 26 -5.43 -0.73 -3.72
N GLN A 27 -5.78 -1.55 -2.73
CA GLN A 27 -7.13 -2.07 -2.60
C GLN A 27 -8.11 -0.93 -2.29
N ARG A 28 -9.34 -1.04 -2.80
CA ARG A 28 -10.40 -0.03 -2.62
C ARG A 28 -10.67 0.37 -1.16
N GLY A 29 -10.40 -0.52 -0.20
CA GLY A 29 -10.50 -0.24 1.25
C GLY A 29 -9.21 0.26 1.92
N GLY A 30 -8.07 0.20 1.22
CA GLY A 30 -6.78 0.73 1.65
C GLY A 30 -6.52 2.17 1.20
N ALA A 31 -7.24 2.64 0.19
CA ALA A 31 -7.28 4.06 -0.14
C ALA A 31 -7.90 4.83 1.02
N ALA A 32 -7.16 5.80 1.58
CA ALA A 32 -7.71 6.72 2.57
C ALA A 32 -9.01 7.35 2.01
N PRO A 33 -10.05 7.58 2.84
CA PRO A 33 -11.22 8.30 2.38
C PRO A 33 -10.78 9.57 1.68
N ASN A 34 -11.39 9.89 0.54
CA ASN A 34 -11.11 11.07 -0.27
C ASN A 34 -11.49 12.40 0.43
N GLY A 35 -11.40 12.46 1.76
CA GLY A 35 -11.51 13.69 2.52
C GLY A 35 -10.30 14.53 2.18
N GLU A 36 -10.54 15.62 1.48
CA GLU A 36 -9.49 16.62 1.26
C GLU A 36 -8.89 17.01 2.62
N PRO A 37 -7.56 17.21 2.70
CA PRO A 37 -6.93 17.62 3.94
C PRO A 37 -7.53 18.95 4.38
N GLU A 38 -7.90 19.03 5.66
CA GLU A 38 -8.39 20.27 6.23
C GLU A 38 -7.24 21.30 6.23
N ILE A 39 -7.42 22.42 5.54
CA ILE A 39 -6.44 23.50 5.50
C ILE A 39 -6.60 24.35 6.77
N HIS A 40 -5.53 24.44 7.57
CA HIS A 40 -5.44 25.31 8.76
C HIS A 40 -4.75 26.64 8.42
#